data_AF-A0A2S7SXR4-F1
#
_entry.id   AF-A0A2S7SXR4-F1
#
_cell.length_a   1.000
_cell.length_b   1.000
_cell.length_c   1.000
_cell.angle_alpha   90.00
_cell.angle_beta   90.00
_cell.angle_gamma   90.00
#
_symmetry.space_group_name_H-M   'P 1'
#
loop_
_entity.id
_entity.type
_entity.pdbx_description
1 polymer ?
#
loop_
_entity_poly.entity_id
_entity_poly.type
_entity_poly.pdbx_seq_one_letter_code
_entity_poly.pdbx_strand_id
1 'polypeptide(L)'
;MMKKVFGTAILLVVLSLISVDVVAKNKGAKKVPGVWQEQPIIIDGSSADWKTPYPYYDEDAMLGYSVSNDSENLYITVQTGDAATQLKILEGGLTVWVDKTGKQDEVTAINFPIPANYKNRQHAKDGSYSREENEPDPGPQEAVQKRIIEMQQNVKKAIAAADEYSLQGFKGCNLQFPVKAENSCGIVVRIDMDQDNELIWEAKVPFKAFYFKSKIDRTDKNRTIAICFETTGSKRPDGQATRTVRGRGRSGGFRPSIGIGGMGMGMQFGGSGNQSAAYDPNANLMESLYKSTKTWVVTGVAVK
;
A
#
# COMPACT_ATOMS: atom_id res chain seq x y z
N MET A 1 -1.28 -64.68 52.20
CA MET A 1 -1.81 -64.79 50.81
C MET A 1 -2.88 -63.72 50.64
N MET A 2 -3.05 -63.19 49.42
CA MET A 2 -3.99 -62.12 48.98
C MET A 2 -3.41 -60.69 48.96
N LYS A 3 -2.85 -60.34 47.79
CA LYS A 3 -2.61 -58.95 47.34
C LYS A 3 -3.92 -58.42 46.73
N LYS A 4 -4.39 -57.24 47.13
CA LYS A 4 -5.44 -56.49 46.42
C LYS A 4 -4.78 -55.41 45.56
N VAL A 5 -5.00 -55.50 44.25
CA VAL A 5 -4.58 -54.52 43.24
C VAL A 5 -5.71 -53.50 43.11
N PHE A 6 -5.43 -52.22 43.34
CA PHE A 6 -6.33 -51.13 42.95
C PHE A 6 -5.76 -50.50 41.67
N GLY A 7 -6.42 -50.76 40.55
CA GLY A 7 -6.15 -50.10 39.28
C GLY A 7 -6.84 -48.74 39.24
N THR A 8 -6.08 -47.68 39.03
CA THR A 8 -6.61 -46.34 38.72
C THR A 8 -6.48 -46.16 37.21
N ALA A 9 -7.60 -46.20 36.50
CA ALA A 9 -7.66 -45.88 35.08
C ALA A 9 -7.66 -44.36 34.92
N ILE A 10 -6.56 -43.81 34.40
CA ILE A 10 -6.48 -42.40 34.00
C ILE A 10 -6.89 -42.32 32.53
N LEU A 11 -8.08 -41.77 32.28
CA LEU A 11 -8.59 -41.47 30.96
C LEU A 11 -7.96 -40.16 30.47
N LEU A 12 -6.97 -40.25 29.57
CA LEU A 12 -6.40 -39.08 28.88
C LEU A 12 -7.30 -38.70 27.71
N VAL A 13 -8.06 -37.61 27.87
CA VAL A 13 -8.78 -36.95 26.78
C VAL A 13 -7.82 -35.96 26.13
N VAL A 14 -7.29 -36.31 24.95
CA VAL A 14 -6.52 -35.39 24.10
C VAL A 14 -7.51 -34.63 23.22
N LEU A 15 -7.85 -33.40 23.64
CA LEU A 15 -8.57 -32.43 22.80
C LEU A 15 -7.54 -31.74 21.89
N SER A 16 -7.43 -32.21 20.64
CA SER A 16 -6.68 -31.50 19.60
C SER A 16 -7.50 -30.30 19.12
N LEU A 17 -7.14 -29.10 19.57
CA LEU A 17 -7.57 -27.85 18.95
C LEU A 17 -6.84 -27.72 17.61
N ILE A 18 -7.54 -27.97 16.51
CA ILE A 18 -7.06 -27.61 15.17
C ILE A 18 -7.41 -26.13 14.98
N SER A 19 -6.46 -25.24 15.29
CA SER A 19 -6.51 -23.86 14.80
C SER A 19 -6.29 -23.90 13.29
N VAL A 20 -7.35 -23.59 12.52
CA VAL A 20 -7.20 -23.29 11.10
C VAL A 20 -6.61 -21.89 11.03
N ASP A 21 -5.30 -21.80 11.09
CA ASP A 21 -4.60 -20.59 10.70
C ASP A 21 -4.84 -20.41 9.19
N VAL A 22 -5.59 -19.36 8.84
CA VAL A 22 -5.60 -18.86 7.47
C VAL A 22 -4.21 -18.28 7.22
N VAL A 23 -3.28 -19.15 6.83
CA VAL A 23 -1.96 -18.76 6.34
C VAL A 23 -2.21 -17.98 5.06
N ALA A 24 -2.09 -16.66 5.13
CA ALA A 24 -1.88 -15.84 3.94
C ALA A 24 -0.73 -16.49 3.17
N LYS A 25 -0.97 -16.94 1.94
CA LYS A 25 0.08 -17.50 1.08
C LYS A 25 1.14 -16.42 0.88
N ASN A 26 2.22 -16.47 1.64
CA ASN A 26 3.39 -15.65 1.40
C ASN A 26 3.95 -16.10 0.05
N LYS A 27 3.73 -15.30 -1.00
CA LYS A 27 4.43 -15.48 -2.28
C LYS A 27 5.93 -15.39 -1.93
N GLY A 28 6.68 -16.47 -2.14
CA GLY A 28 8.12 -16.47 -1.87
C GLY A 28 8.80 -15.36 -2.69
N ALA A 29 9.84 -14.75 -2.12
CA ALA A 29 10.51 -13.63 -2.78
C ALA A 29 11.04 -13.99 -4.17
N LYS A 30 10.84 -13.08 -5.12
CA LYS A 30 11.38 -13.21 -6.47
C LYS A 30 12.89 -13.11 -6.41
N LYS A 31 13.61 -14.12 -6.92
CA LYS A 31 15.07 -14.06 -7.06
C LYS A 31 15.43 -13.42 -8.39
N VAL A 32 16.28 -12.39 -8.35
CA VAL A 32 16.73 -11.66 -9.54
C VAL A 32 18.26 -11.60 -9.56
N PRO A 33 18.91 -11.52 -10.74
CA PRO A 33 20.34 -11.32 -10.82
C PRO A 33 20.76 -9.97 -10.21
N GLY A 34 21.97 -9.94 -9.65
CA GLY A 34 22.65 -8.69 -9.32
C GLY A 34 23.03 -7.94 -10.58
N VAL A 35 22.77 -6.64 -10.61
CA VAL A 35 23.05 -5.79 -11.77
C VAL A 35 24.04 -4.69 -11.36
N TRP A 36 25.19 -4.66 -12.04
CA TRP A 36 26.12 -3.54 -11.94
C TRP A 36 25.64 -2.42 -12.86
N GLN A 37 25.71 -1.18 -12.39
CA GLN A 37 25.31 -0.02 -13.19
C GLN A 37 26.21 0.21 -14.40
N GLU A 38 25.60 0.38 -15.58
CA GLU A 38 26.32 0.71 -16.81
C GLU A 38 26.69 2.19 -16.88
N GLN A 39 25.84 3.05 -16.30
CA GLN A 39 25.99 4.49 -16.22
C GLN A 39 25.64 4.99 -14.81
N PRO A 40 26.17 6.15 -14.37
CA PRO A 40 25.78 6.75 -13.10
C PRO A 40 24.27 7.00 -13.04
N ILE A 41 23.65 6.67 -11.91
CA ILE A 41 22.24 7.00 -11.65
C ILE A 41 22.16 8.27 -10.81
N ILE A 42 21.41 9.25 -11.30
CA ILE A 42 21.02 10.47 -10.59
C ILE A 42 19.70 10.18 -9.87
N ILE A 43 19.59 10.62 -8.61
CA ILE A 43 18.35 10.49 -7.84
C ILE A 43 17.61 11.83 -7.90
N ASP A 44 16.77 12.01 -8.92
CA ASP A 44 15.99 13.22 -9.24
C ASP A 44 14.48 12.98 -9.42
N GLY A 45 13.99 11.76 -9.29
CA GLY A 45 12.59 11.36 -9.52
C GLY A 45 12.28 10.99 -10.96
N SER A 46 13.28 10.78 -11.81
CA SER A 46 13.11 10.45 -13.24
C SER A 46 13.42 8.99 -13.55
N SER A 47 12.72 8.43 -14.54
CA SER A 47 13.01 7.08 -15.07
C SER A 47 14.16 7.07 -16.10
N ALA A 48 14.73 8.23 -16.46
CA ALA A 48 15.67 8.39 -17.58
C ALA A 48 16.96 7.59 -17.46
N ASP A 49 17.48 7.40 -16.24
CA ASP A 49 18.71 6.64 -16.00
C ASP A 49 18.47 5.13 -15.90
N TRP A 50 17.20 4.72 -15.83
CA TRP A 50 16.75 3.36 -15.59
C TRP A 50 16.39 2.64 -16.89
N LYS A 51 16.56 1.32 -16.91
CA LYS A 51 16.15 0.51 -18.05
C LYS A 51 14.62 0.49 -18.16
N THR A 52 14.11 0.96 -19.30
CA THR A 52 12.68 0.91 -19.65
C THR A 52 12.41 -0.12 -20.76
N PRO A 53 11.31 -0.90 -20.69
CA PRO A 53 10.43 -1.03 -19.52
C PRO A 53 11.17 -1.65 -18.32
N TYR A 54 10.67 -1.41 -17.12
CA TYR A 54 11.29 -1.92 -15.90
C TYR A 54 11.38 -3.46 -15.95
N PRO A 55 12.52 -4.05 -15.54
CA PRO A 55 12.78 -5.48 -15.74
C PRO A 55 11.89 -6.40 -14.89
N TYR A 56 11.29 -5.88 -13.81
CA TYR A 56 10.47 -6.65 -12.91
C TYR A 56 9.17 -5.89 -12.59
N TYR A 57 8.10 -6.66 -12.41
CA TYR A 57 6.78 -6.16 -12.09
C TYR A 57 6.12 -7.08 -11.05
N ASP A 58 5.37 -6.49 -10.12
CA ASP A 58 4.47 -7.18 -9.21
C ASP A 58 3.03 -6.79 -9.53
N GLU A 59 2.25 -7.79 -9.96
CA GLU A 59 0.85 -7.61 -10.37
C GLU A 59 -0.10 -7.33 -9.20
N ASP A 60 0.21 -7.80 -7.99
CA ASP A 60 -0.65 -7.56 -6.82
C ASP A 60 -0.43 -6.13 -6.29
N ALA A 61 0.80 -5.64 -6.37
CA ALA A 61 1.17 -4.29 -5.95
C ALA A 61 1.01 -3.24 -7.05
N MET A 62 0.90 -3.65 -8.31
CA MET A 62 0.95 -2.79 -9.50
C MET A 62 2.22 -1.92 -9.53
N LEU A 63 3.37 -2.55 -9.28
CA LEU A 63 4.67 -1.89 -9.18
C LEU A 63 5.68 -2.48 -10.17
N GLY A 64 6.19 -1.64 -11.08
CA GLY A 64 7.45 -1.90 -11.76
C GLY A 64 8.61 -1.56 -10.84
N TYR A 65 9.67 -2.37 -10.82
CA TYR A 65 10.86 -2.07 -10.01
C TYR A 65 12.16 -2.53 -10.66
N SER A 66 13.26 -1.89 -10.25
CA SER A 66 14.62 -2.28 -10.60
C SER A 66 15.55 -2.07 -9.41
N VAL A 67 16.59 -2.90 -9.36
CA VAL A 67 17.63 -2.84 -8.33
C VAL A 67 18.97 -3.01 -9.02
N SER A 68 19.90 -2.11 -8.72
CA SER A 68 21.28 -2.16 -9.22
C SER A 68 22.25 -1.66 -8.15
N ASN A 69 23.55 -1.82 -8.39
CA ASN A 69 24.57 -1.25 -7.52
C ASN A 69 25.82 -0.81 -8.30
N ASP A 70 26.57 0.09 -7.69
CA ASP A 70 27.96 0.37 -8.03
C ASP A 70 28.89 -0.13 -6.91
N SER A 71 30.12 0.38 -6.80
CA SER A 71 31.03 -0.02 -5.72
C SER A 71 30.64 0.51 -4.33
N GLU A 72 29.84 1.57 -4.23
CA GLU A 72 29.61 2.33 -2.99
C GLU A 72 28.15 2.33 -2.54
N ASN A 73 27.20 2.13 -3.45
CA ASN A 73 25.79 2.35 -3.24
C ASN A 73 24.93 1.25 -3.88
N LEU A 74 23.83 0.94 -3.19
CA LEU A 74 22.68 0.24 -3.72
C LEU A 74 21.70 1.27 -4.28
N TYR A 75 21.10 0.98 -5.44
CA TYR A 75 20.13 1.85 -6.09
C TYR A 75 18.84 1.07 -6.34
N ILE A 76 17.73 1.71 -6.02
CA ILE A 76 16.41 1.13 -6.03
C ILE A 76 15.47 2.11 -6.73
N THR A 77 14.63 1.61 -7.62
CA THR A 77 13.56 2.40 -8.23
C THR A 77 12.26 1.61 -8.28
N VAL A 78 11.16 2.33 -8.18
CA VAL A 78 9.79 1.84 -8.29
C VAL A 78 9.00 2.79 -9.19
N GLN A 79 8.21 2.23 -10.09
CA GLN A 79 7.36 2.94 -11.04
C GLN A 79 5.93 2.41 -10.96
N THR A 80 4.93 3.29 -11.00
CA THR A 80 3.53 2.88 -11.07
C THR A 80 2.63 3.93 -11.75
N GLY A 81 1.84 3.47 -12.72
CA GLY A 81 0.71 4.22 -13.30
C GLY A 81 -0.65 3.89 -12.64
N ASP A 82 -0.69 2.98 -11.66
CA ASP A 82 -1.95 2.58 -11.02
C ASP A 82 -2.41 3.62 -9.99
N ALA A 83 -3.59 4.19 -10.20
CA ALA A 83 -4.11 5.27 -9.38
C ALA A 83 -4.27 4.89 -7.89
N ALA A 84 -4.65 3.64 -7.57
CA ALA A 84 -4.77 3.21 -6.18
C ALA A 84 -3.41 3.08 -5.52
N THR A 85 -2.42 2.51 -6.22
CA THR A 85 -1.06 2.40 -5.70
C THR A 85 -0.38 3.76 -5.56
N GLN A 86 -0.58 4.68 -6.50
CA GLN A 86 -0.13 6.07 -6.38
C GLN A 86 -0.67 6.74 -5.11
N LEU A 87 -1.99 6.63 -4.88
CA LEU A 87 -2.61 7.18 -3.68
C LEU A 87 -2.10 6.53 -2.40
N LYS A 88 -1.95 5.20 -2.36
CA LYS A 88 -1.36 4.51 -1.19
C LYS A 88 0.06 5.01 -0.88
N ILE A 89 0.89 5.21 -1.91
CA ILE A 89 2.26 5.71 -1.73
C ILE A 89 2.24 7.16 -1.22
N LEU A 90 1.41 8.04 -1.79
CA LEU A 90 1.37 9.45 -1.39
C LEU A 90 0.70 9.67 -0.02
N GLU A 91 -0.31 8.87 0.34
CA GLU A 91 -1.06 8.99 1.60
C GLU A 91 -0.49 8.17 2.76
N GLY A 92 0.21 7.07 2.47
CA GLY A 92 0.74 6.14 3.46
C GLY A 92 2.26 6.04 3.48
N GLY A 93 2.93 6.51 2.43
CA GLY A 93 4.33 6.25 2.16
C GLY A 93 4.56 4.90 1.48
N LEU A 94 5.65 4.81 0.72
CA LEU A 94 6.26 3.54 0.35
C LEU A 94 7.33 3.20 1.38
N THR A 95 7.16 2.07 2.08
CA THR A 95 8.21 1.53 2.95
C THR A 95 9.07 0.57 2.16
N VAL A 96 10.35 0.91 2.01
CA VAL A 96 11.36 0.05 1.40
C VAL A 96 12.24 -0.55 2.48
N TRP A 97 12.10 -1.85 2.69
CA TRP A 97 12.95 -2.62 3.60
C TRP A 97 14.20 -3.11 2.88
N VAL A 98 15.37 -3.04 3.52
CA VAL A 98 16.65 -3.52 2.97
C VAL A 98 17.32 -4.45 3.98
N ASP A 99 17.36 -5.74 3.68
CA ASP A 99 18.01 -6.75 4.52
C ASP A 99 19.24 -7.33 3.83
N LYS A 100 20.41 -6.99 4.37
CA LYS A 100 21.72 -7.47 3.88
C LYS A 100 21.95 -8.97 4.04
N THR A 101 21.11 -9.68 4.78
CA THR A 101 21.25 -11.13 5.00
C THR A 101 20.49 -11.93 3.94
N GLY A 102 19.53 -11.30 3.25
CA GLY A 102 18.66 -11.97 2.27
C GLY A 102 17.54 -12.80 2.90
N LYS A 103 17.32 -12.69 4.21
CA LYS A 103 16.33 -13.48 4.97
C LYS A 103 14.95 -12.86 5.03
N GLN A 104 14.80 -11.66 4.49
CA GLN A 104 13.54 -10.89 4.45
C GLN A 104 13.17 -10.33 5.83
N ASP A 105 14.18 -9.90 6.59
CA ASP A 105 13.98 -9.26 7.88
C ASP A 105 13.58 -7.78 7.75
N GLU A 106 12.55 -7.36 8.49
CA GLU A 106 12.02 -5.98 8.47
C GLU A 106 12.70 -5.11 9.54
N VAL A 107 14.03 -4.94 9.42
CA VAL A 107 14.85 -4.20 10.42
C VAL A 107 15.29 -2.82 9.92
N THR A 108 15.68 -2.73 8.66
CA THR A 108 16.24 -1.50 8.06
C THR A 108 15.29 -1.00 6.98
N ALA A 109 14.80 0.25 7.12
CA ALA A 109 13.71 0.78 6.31
C ALA A 109 13.89 2.24 5.93
N ILE A 110 13.44 2.57 4.72
CA ILE A 110 13.16 3.94 4.26
C ILE A 110 11.66 4.04 4.08
N ASN A 111 10.99 5.01 4.70
CA ASN A 111 9.58 5.31 4.40
C ASN A 111 9.47 6.69 3.77
N PHE A 112 8.99 6.75 2.53
CA PHE A 112 8.84 8.01 1.78
C PHE A 112 7.69 7.94 0.77
N PRO A 113 6.87 8.98 0.64
CA PRO A 113 6.82 10.18 1.49
C PRO A 113 6.24 9.93 2.89
N ILE A 114 6.61 10.79 3.83
CA ILE A 114 5.81 11.02 5.02
C ILE A 114 4.65 11.91 4.59
N PRO A 115 3.39 11.48 4.76
CA PRO A 115 2.25 12.27 4.35
C PRO A 115 2.21 13.58 5.14
N ALA A 116 2.05 14.73 4.45
CA ALA A 116 1.93 16.04 5.09
C ALA A 116 0.83 16.08 6.18
N ASN A 117 -0.18 15.22 6.04
CA ASN A 117 -1.32 15.06 6.94
C ASN A 117 -0.97 14.41 8.28
N TYR A 118 0.27 13.95 8.50
CA TYR A 118 0.73 13.51 9.82
C TYR A 118 0.60 14.62 10.88
N LYS A 119 0.66 15.90 10.47
CA LYS A 119 0.53 17.08 11.35
C LYS A 119 -0.93 17.53 11.56
N ASN A 120 -1.86 17.21 10.65
CA ASN A 120 -3.21 17.79 10.62
C ASN A 120 -4.36 16.78 10.73
N ARG A 121 -4.10 15.50 11.06
CA ARG A 121 -5.17 14.50 11.29
C ARG A 121 -6.13 14.83 12.45
N GLN A 122 -5.84 15.85 13.27
CA GLN A 122 -6.77 16.34 14.29
C GLN A 122 -7.82 17.34 13.75
N HIS A 123 -7.64 17.88 12.53
CA HIS A 123 -8.55 18.88 11.95
C HIS A 123 -9.36 18.40 10.74
N ALA A 124 -9.12 17.19 10.21
CA ALA A 124 -9.97 16.58 9.18
C ALA A 124 -11.30 16.02 9.74
N LYS A 125 -11.87 16.66 10.77
CA LYS A 125 -13.25 16.41 11.23
C LYS A 125 -14.28 17.30 10.54
N ASP A 126 -13.86 18.34 9.83
CA ASP A 126 -14.76 19.08 8.96
C ASP A 126 -14.71 18.50 7.54
N GLY A 127 -15.49 17.44 7.34
CA GLY A 127 -15.96 17.03 6.03
C GLY A 127 -17.02 18.01 5.49
N SER A 128 -16.80 19.32 5.64
CA SER A 128 -17.50 20.32 4.83
C SER A 128 -16.73 20.45 3.53
N TYR A 129 -17.05 19.57 2.57
CA TYR A 129 -17.02 20.04 1.19
C TYR A 129 -17.95 21.24 1.18
N SER A 130 -17.40 22.45 1.18
CA SER A 130 -18.16 23.66 0.89
C SER A 130 -18.61 23.54 -0.56
N ARG A 131 -19.70 22.80 -0.77
CA ARG A 131 -20.55 22.97 -1.94
C ARG A 131 -21.01 24.41 -1.84
N GLU A 132 -20.42 25.29 -2.65
CA GLU A 132 -21.02 26.59 -2.88
C GLU A 132 -22.46 26.30 -3.32
N GLU A 133 -23.43 26.65 -2.47
CA GLU A 133 -24.85 26.27 -2.62
C GLU A 133 -25.52 26.79 -3.91
N ASN A 134 -24.74 27.46 -4.77
CA ASN A 134 -25.19 28.10 -5.99
C ASN A 134 -24.66 27.47 -7.30
N GLU A 135 -23.86 26.38 -7.26
CA GLU A 135 -23.50 25.67 -8.50
C GLU A 135 -24.63 24.70 -8.96
N PRO A 136 -25.05 24.75 -10.23
CA PRO A 136 -25.95 23.76 -10.82
C PRO A 136 -25.41 22.35 -10.58
N ASP A 137 -26.30 21.40 -10.27
CA ASP A 137 -25.89 20.00 -10.08
C ASP A 137 -25.32 19.45 -11.40
N PRO A 138 -24.02 19.13 -11.48
CA PRO A 138 -23.42 18.69 -12.73
C PRO A 138 -24.02 17.35 -13.14
N GLY A 139 -24.21 17.14 -14.44
CA GLY A 139 -24.68 15.86 -14.96
C GLY A 139 -23.75 14.70 -14.53
N PRO A 140 -24.21 13.44 -14.47
CA PRO A 140 -23.41 12.32 -13.96
C PRO A 140 -22.01 12.18 -14.59
N GLN A 141 -21.87 12.49 -15.88
CA GLN A 141 -20.60 12.44 -16.60
C GLN A 141 -19.67 13.59 -16.22
N GLU A 142 -20.21 14.80 -16.07
CA GLU A 142 -19.47 15.99 -15.65
C GLU A 142 -18.99 15.87 -14.20
N ALA A 143 -19.80 15.28 -13.32
CA ALA A 143 -19.42 15.00 -11.94
C ALA A 143 -18.24 14.01 -11.84
N VAL A 144 -18.22 12.98 -12.69
CA VAL A 144 -17.10 12.03 -12.77
C VAL A 144 -15.84 12.73 -13.27
N GLN A 145 -15.96 13.54 -14.32
CA GLN A 145 -14.82 14.25 -14.90
C GLN A 145 -14.24 15.28 -13.93
N LYS A 146 -15.07 16.03 -13.19
CA LYS A 146 -14.64 16.97 -12.15
C LYS A 146 -13.84 16.26 -11.05
N ARG A 147 -14.31 15.09 -10.58
CA ARG A 147 -13.60 14.28 -9.58
C ARG A 147 -12.24 13.78 -10.04
N ILE A 148 -12.13 13.35 -11.30
CA ILE A 148 -10.84 12.91 -11.87
C ILE A 148 -9.85 14.07 -11.90
N ILE A 149 -10.29 15.25 -12.34
CA ILE A 149 -9.44 16.46 -12.38
C ILE A 149 -9.00 16.87 -10.97
N GLU A 150 -9.92 16.91 -10.01
CA GLU A 150 -9.62 17.22 -8.61
C GLU A 150 -8.63 16.21 -8.01
N MET A 151 -8.82 14.92 -8.27
CA MET A 151 -7.91 13.86 -7.83
C MET A 151 -6.51 14.06 -8.41
N GLN A 152 -6.39 14.33 -9.71
CA GLN A 152 -5.10 14.60 -10.36
C GLN A 152 -4.42 15.84 -9.77
N GLN A 153 -5.17 16.91 -9.48
CA GLN A 153 -4.63 18.11 -8.83
C GLN A 153 -4.13 17.81 -7.41
N ASN A 154 -4.87 17.01 -6.65
CA ASN A 154 -4.48 16.61 -5.29
C ASN A 154 -3.23 15.75 -5.29
N VAL A 155 -3.10 14.82 -6.25
CA VAL A 155 -1.89 14.02 -6.47
C VAL A 155 -0.69 14.91 -6.75
N LYS A 156 -0.81 15.86 -7.70
CA LYS A 156 0.28 16.83 -7.99
C LYS A 156 0.68 17.66 -6.77
N LYS A 157 -0.29 18.12 -5.98
CA LYS A 157 -0.01 18.85 -4.73
C LYS A 157 0.69 17.96 -3.70
N ALA A 158 0.29 16.70 -3.58
CA ALA A 158 0.91 15.75 -2.65
C ALA A 158 2.36 15.46 -3.03
N ILE A 159 2.66 15.30 -4.32
CA ILE A 159 4.04 15.14 -4.82
C ILE A 159 4.87 16.39 -4.54
N ALA A 160 4.35 17.58 -4.82
CA ALA A 160 5.06 18.83 -4.53
C ALA A 160 5.35 19.04 -3.03
N ALA A 161 4.54 18.43 -2.15
CA ALA A 161 4.72 18.44 -0.71
C ALA A 161 5.50 17.22 -0.16
N ALA A 162 5.92 16.29 -1.02
CA ALA A 162 6.64 15.08 -0.65
C ALA A 162 8.14 15.37 -0.45
N ASP A 163 8.50 16.02 0.66
CA ASP A 163 9.89 16.36 0.99
C ASP A 163 10.41 15.69 2.27
N GLU A 164 9.54 15.04 3.06
CA GLU A 164 9.87 14.41 4.34
C GLU A 164 9.90 12.87 4.21
N TYR A 165 10.96 12.21 4.71
CA TYR A 165 11.07 10.74 4.82
C TYR A 165 11.55 10.28 6.20
N SER A 166 11.43 8.97 6.47
CA SER A 166 11.94 8.35 7.70
C SER A 166 13.00 7.30 7.41
N LEU A 167 13.92 7.12 8.36
CA LEU A 167 14.99 6.13 8.31
C LEU A 167 15.01 5.29 9.60
N GLN A 168 15.03 3.97 9.44
CA GLN A 168 15.13 3.00 10.53
C GLN A 168 16.21 1.97 10.21
N GLY A 169 16.92 1.49 11.24
CA GLY A 169 17.87 0.39 11.17
C GLY A 169 19.20 0.67 10.46
N PHE A 170 19.42 1.88 9.94
CA PHE A 170 20.67 2.26 9.29
C PHE A 170 21.73 2.70 10.30
N LYS A 171 22.98 2.25 10.11
CA LYS A 171 24.12 2.65 10.94
C LYS A 171 24.44 4.12 10.73
N GLY A 172 24.34 4.90 11.80
CA GLY A 172 24.67 6.33 11.81
C GLY A 172 23.47 7.26 11.61
N CYS A 173 22.29 6.75 11.24
CA CYS A 173 21.06 7.52 11.04
C CYS A 173 19.78 6.74 11.44
N ASN A 174 19.90 5.83 12.42
CA ASN A 174 18.76 5.04 12.91
C ASN A 174 17.71 5.95 13.58
N LEU A 175 16.43 5.67 13.34
CA LEU A 175 15.26 6.36 13.90
C LEU A 175 15.22 7.87 13.59
N GLN A 176 15.68 8.28 12.41
CA GLN A 176 15.54 9.66 11.97
C GLN A 176 14.15 9.90 11.36
N PHE A 177 13.44 10.90 11.90
CA PHE A 177 12.09 11.28 11.46
C PHE A 177 11.75 12.71 11.94
N PRO A 178 11.22 13.60 11.08
CA PRO A 178 11.30 13.56 9.62
C PRO A 178 12.68 14.00 9.11
N VAL A 179 13.15 13.43 8.02
CA VAL A 179 14.31 13.89 7.26
C VAL A 179 13.82 14.71 6.07
N LYS A 180 14.24 15.97 5.95
CA LYS A 180 13.88 16.88 4.83
C LYS A 180 14.97 17.05 3.78
N ALA A 181 16.20 16.69 4.13
CA ALA A 181 17.40 17.00 3.35
C ALA A 181 18.48 15.93 3.63
N GLU A 182 19.75 16.34 3.67
CA GLU A 182 20.87 15.43 3.95
C GLU A 182 20.72 14.71 5.30
N ASN A 183 21.21 13.47 5.34
CA ASN A 183 21.34 12.66 6.54
C ASN A 183 22.78 12.15 6.64
N SER A 184 23.19 11.81 7.87
CA SER A 184 24.52 11.28 8.19
C SER A 184 24.88 9.97 7.47
N CYS A 185 23.90 9.24 6.93
CA CYS A 185 24.15 8.03 6.15
C CYS A 185 24.44 8.28 4.67
N GLY A 186 24.11 9.47 4.14
CA GLY A 186 24.20 9.79 2.72
C GLY A 186 23.10 9.15 1.86
N ILE A 187 22.00 8.73 2.49
CA ILE A 187 20.84 8.18 1.78
C ILE A 187 20.15 9.32 1.04
N VAL A 188 19.85 9.13 -0.24
CA VAL A 188 19.09 10.10 -1.04
C VAL A 188 17.86 9.40 -1.58
N VAL A 189 16.72 10.06 -1.51
CA VAL A 189 15.43 9.53 -1.95
C VAL A 189 14.64 10.65 -2.62
N ARG A 190 13.99 10.32 -3.74
CA ARG A 190 13.16 11.23 -4.53
C ARG A 190 11.91 10.54 -5.04
N ILE A 191 10.89 11.35 -5.27
CA ILE A 191 9.63 10.94 -5.87
C ILE A 191 9.18 12.06 -6.77
N ASP A 192 8.77 11.72 -7.98
CA ASP A 192 8.15 12.66 -8.90
C ASP A 192 7.14 11.92 -9.79
N MET A 193 6.45 12.65 -10.64
CA MET A 193 5.54 12.11 -11.64
C MET A 193 5.97 12.54 -13.03
N ASP A 194 6.07 11.58 -13.94
CA ASP A 194 6.45 11.84 -15.32
C ASP A 194 5.28 12.37 -16.17
N GLN A 195 5.54 12.55 -17.46
CA GLN A 195 4.56 13.10 -18.41
C GLN A 195 3.40 12.14 -18.69
N ASP A 196 3.58 10.85 -18.46
CA ASP A 196 2.58 9.80 -18.66
C ASP A 196 1.74 9.56 -17.38
N ASN A 197 1.95 10.37 -16.34
CA ASN A 197 1.39 10.24 -15.00
C ASN A 197 1.84 8.97 -14.29
N GLU A 198 3.03 8.46 -14.59
CA GLU A 198 3.64 7.41 -13.78
C GLU A 198 4.40 8.04 -12.62
N LEU A 199 4.15 7.52 -11.42
CA LEU A 199 4.85 7.92 -10.22
C LEU A 199 6.17 7.16 -10.15
N ILE A 200 7.27 7.90 -10.09
CA ILE A 200 8.63 7.36 -9.99
C ILE A 200 9.12 7.62 -8.58
N TRP A 201 9.48 6.56 -7.87
CA TRP A 201 10.17 6.61 -6.59
C TRP A 201 11.55 6.01 -6.75
N GLU A 202 12.57 6.65 -6.18
CA GLU A 202 13.92 6.11 -6.24
C GLU A 202 14.78 6.49 -5.05
N ALA A 203 15.78 5.65 -4.80
CA ALA A 203 16.72 5.83 -3.71
C ALA A 203 18.13 5.37 -4.06
N LYS A 204 19.10 6.11 -3.52
CA LYS A 204 20.50 5.73 -3.39
C LYS A 204 20.79 5.45 -1.92
N VAL A 205 21.26 4.24 -1.63
CA VAL A 205 21.55 3.76 -0.28
C VAL A 205 23.02 3.34 -0.20
N PRO A 206 23.90 4.14 0.45
CA PRO A 206 25.30 3.78 0.60
C PRO A 206 25.50 2.45 1.35
N PHE A 207 26.36 1.57 0.85
CA PHE A 207 26.69 0.30 1.50
C PHE A 207 27.21 0.50 2.93
N LYS A 208 27.88 1.62 3.22
CA LYS A 208 28.32 1.94 4.60
C LYS A 208 27.16 2.01 5.60
N ALA A 209 25.96 2.37 5.15
CA ALA A 209 24.79 2.61 6.00
C ALA A 209 24.13 1.30 6.48
N PHE A 210 24.11 0.24 5.66
CA PHE A 210 23.43 -1.01 5.99
C PHE A 210 24.35 -2.24 5.91
N TYR A 211 25.29 -2.21 4.96
CA TYR A 211 26.25 -3.29 4.69
C TYR A 211 27.56 -3.14 5.49
N PHE A 212 27.76 -1.99 6.14
CA PHE A 212 28.91 -1.67 6.99
C PHE A 212 30.28 -1.71 6.27
N LYS A 213 30.26 -1.57 4.94
CA LYS A 213 31.44 -1.43 4.08
C LYS A 213 31.32 -0.16 3.25
N SER A 214 32.39 0.64 3.17
CA SER A 214 32.41 1.83 2.32
C SER A 214 32.43 1.49 0.83
N LYS A 215 33.09 0.38 0.47
CA LYS A 215 33.10 -0.17 -0.89
C LYS A 215 32.93 -1.69 -0.85
N ILE A 216 32.18 -2.23 -1.80
CA ILE A 216 32.12 -3.67 -2.05
C ILE A 216 33.33 -4.13 -2.88
N ASP A 217 33.68 -5.40 -2.76
CA ASP A 217 34.79 -6.02 -3.48
C ASP A 217 34.41 -7.41 -4.02
N ARG A 218 35.33 -8.09 -4.69
CA ARG A 218 35.08 -9.40 -5.33
C ARG A 218 34.54 -10.47 -4.37
N THR A 219 34.83 -10.38 -3.07
CA THR A 219 34.33 -11.31 -2.04
C THR A 219 32.86 -11.10 -1.68
N ASP A 220 32.29 -9.96 -2.07
CA ASP A 220 30.88 -9.65 -1.87
C ASP A 220 30.02 -10.12 -3.05
N LYS A 221 30.62 -10.54 -4.18
CA LYS A 221 29.89 -10.99 -5.36
C LYS A 221 28.87 -12.07 -5.02
N ASN A 222 27.63 -11.88 -5.49
CA ASN A 222 26.48 -12.76 -5.23
C ASN A 222 26.03 -12.87 -3.77
N ARG A 223 26.60 -12.10 -2.84
CA ARG A 223 26.01 -12.02 -1.49
C ARG A 223 24.61 -11.43 -1.60
N THR A 224 23.66 -12.07 -0.94
CA THR A 224 22.24 -11.78 -1.09
C THR A 224 21.83 -10.54 -0.32
N ILE A 225 20.99 -9.73 -0.94
CA ILE A 225 20.25 -8.63 -0.33
C ILE A 225 18.77 -8.88 -0.61
N ALA A 226 17.94 -8.86 0.42
CA ALA A 226 16.49 -8.85 0.28
C ALA A 226 15.98 -7.42 0.35
N ILE A 227 15.06 -7.06 -0.55
CA ILE A 227 14.39 -5.77 -0.60
C ILE A 227 12.89 -6.04 -0.60
N CYS A 228 12.14 -5.29 0.20
CA CYS A 228 10.68 -5.32 0.19
C CYS A 228 10.14 -3.96 -0.17
N PHE A 229 9.14 -3.94 -1.07
CA PHE A 229 8.30 -2.78 -1.33
C PHE A 229 6.98 -2.98 -0.61
N GLU A 230 6.70 -2.15 0.39
CA GLU A 230 5.48 -2.22 1.18
C GLU A 230 4.64 -0.94 1.02
N THR A 231 3.39 -1.12 0.61
CA THR A 231 2.37 -0.06 0.65
C THR A 231 1.38 -0.34 1.76
N THR A 232 0.96 0.71 2.47
CA THR A 232 -0.09 0.61 3.48
C THR A 232 -1.43 0.98 2.87
N GLY A 233 -2.42 0.10 2.99
CA GLY A 233 -3.79 0.40 2.59
C GLY A 233 -4.43 1.47 3.48
N SER A 234 -5.24 2.34 2.89
CA SER A 234 -5.96 3.38 3.62
C SER A 234 -6.99 2.76 4.58
N LYS A 235 -7.37 3.48 5.64
CA LYS A 235 -8.45 3.01 6.53
C LYS A 235 -9.78 3.09 5.81
N ARG A 236 -10.57 2.02 5.89
CA ARG A 236 -11.98 2.04 5.48
C ARG A 236 -12.73 3.02 6.38
N PRO A 237 -13.51 3.96 5.84
CA PRO A 237 -14.42 4.76 6.64
C PRO A 237 -15.41 3.85 7.38
N ASP A 238 -15.54 4.01 8.70
CA ASP A 238 -16.54 3.30 9.47
C ASP A 238 -17.94 3.70 8.96
N GLY A 239 -18.74 2.72 8.49
CA GLY A 239 -20.15 2.96 8.14
C GLY A 239 -20.60 2.68 6.71
N GLN A 240 -19.75 2.10 5.84
CA GLN A 240 -20.24 1.41 4.63
C GLN A 240 -20.21 -0.10 4.85
N ALA A 241 -21.00 -0.56 5.82
CA ALA A 241 -21.69 -1.82 5.61
C ALA A 241 -22.44 -1.66 4.29
N THR A 242 -22.24 -2.61 3.39
CA THR A 242 -23.09 -2.83 2.22
C THR A 242 -24.51 -2.48 2.60
N ARG A 243 -25.03 -1.36 2.08
CA ARG A 243 -26.46 -1.11 2.05
C ARG A 243 -27.02 -2.18 1.11
N THR A 244 -27.19 -3.39 1.63
CA THR A 244 -28.27 -4.23 1.19
C THR A 244 -29.48 -3.32 1.29
N VAL A 245 -30.05 -3.00 0.13
CA VAL A 245 -31.30 -2.25 0.02
C VAL A 245 -32.38 -3.15 0.61
N ARG A 246 -32.40 -3.29 1.93
CA ARG A 246 -33.56 -3.75 2.68
C ARG A 246 -34.35 -2.50 2.97
N GLY A 247 -35.40 -2.36 2.16
CA GLY A 247 -36.60 -1.57 2.34
C GLY A 247 -36.50 -0.42 3.35
N ARG A 248 -36.64 0.78 2.81
CA ARG A 248 -37.10 2.02 3.45
C ARG A 248 -38.12 1.72 4.58
N GLY A 249 -37.61 1.40 5.76
CA GLY A 249 -38.34 1.27 7.01
C GLY A 249 -38.60 2.68 7.49
N ARG A 250 -39.71 3.23 7.00
CA ARG A 250 -40.26 4.52 7.35
C ARG A 250 -40.25 4.70 8.88
N SER A 251 -39.52 5.71 9.32
CA SER A 251 -39.73 6.37 10.62
C SER A 251 -41.24 6.61 10.77
N GLY A 252 -41.82 6.02 11.81
CA GLY A 252 -43.25 6.09 12.07
C GLY A 252 -43.48 6.04 13.57
N GLY A 253 -43.36 7.19 14.21
CA GLY A 253 -43.75 7.38 15.60
C GLY A 253 -45.21 6.98 15.81
N PHE A 254 -45.45 6.29 16.91
CA PHE A 254 -46.76 5.99 17.43
C PHE A 254 -47.52 7.28 17.73
N ARG A 255 -48.60 7.54 16.99
CA ARG A 255 -49.76 8.31 17.47
C ARG A 255 -51.06 7.66 16.97
N PRO A 256 -52.09 7.54 17.82
CA PRO A 256 -53.32 6.81 17.52
C PRO A 256 -54.37 7.73 16.88
N SER A 257 -55.14 7.24 15.91
CA SER A 257 -56.49 7.75 15.61
C SER A 257 -57.27 6.80 14.71
N ILE A 258 -58.37 6.28 15.26
CA ILE A 258 -59.73 6.11 14.71
C ILE A 258 -59.88 6.06 13.18
N GLY A 259 -60.53 5.00 12.69
CA GLY A 259 -61.52 5.15 11.62
C GLY A 259 -61.51 4.11 10.48
N ILE A 260 -62.53 3.25 10.50
CA ILE A 260 -63.34 2.82 9.34
C ILE A 260 -62.68 1.90 8.30
N GLY A 261 -63.32 0.74 8.13
CA GLY A 261 -62.96 -0.29 7.16
C GLY A 261 -63.20 0.08 5.69
N GLY A 262 -62.66 -0.76 4.82
CA GLY A 262 -62.91 -0.70 3.39
C GLY A 262 -62.03 -1.72 2.67
N MET A 263 -62.68 -2.73 2.09
CA MET A 263 -62.11 -3.70 1.16
C MET A 263 -61.46 -3.00 -0.04
N GLY A 264 -60.36 -3.54 -0.54
CA GLY A 264 -59.71 -3.06 -1.76
C GLY A 264 -58.71 -4.06 -2.31
N MET A 265 -59.22 -5.07 -3.01
CA MET A 265 -58.47 -5.93 -3.93
C MET A 265 -57.78 -5.09 -5.02
N GLY A 266 -56.51 -5.38 -5.30
CA GLY A 266 -55.79 -4.82 -6.43
C GLY A 266 -54.51 -5.60 -6.69
N MET A 267 -54.60 -6.60 -7.58
CA MET A 267 -53.44 -7.23 -8.20
C MET A 267 -52.74 -6.22 -9.12
N GLN A 268 -51.42 -6.10 -9.03
CA GLN A 268 -50.60 -5.57 -10.13
C GLN A 268 -49.37 -6.47 -10.31
N PHE A 269 -49.33 -7.02 -11.51
CA PHE A 269 -48.30 -7.86 -12.10
C PHE A 269 -46.88 -7.26 -12.04
N GLY A 270 -45.91 -8.18 -11.95
CA GLY A 270 -44.89 -8.35 -12.99
C GLY A 270 -43.82 -7.26 -13.11
N GLY A 271 -42.60 -7.61 -12.70
CA GLY A 271 -41.42 -6.80 -12.98
C GLY A 271 -40.15 -7.47 -12.49
N SER A 272 -39.86 -8.66 -13.04
CA SER A 272 -38.52 -9.25 -13.02
C SER A 272 -37.57 -8.33 -13.79
N GLY A 273 -37.10 -7.29 -13.11
CA GLY A 273 -36.04 -6.42 -13.56
C GLY A 273 -34.71 -7.03 -13.14
N ASN A 274 -34.13 -7.79 -14.06
CA ASN A 274 -32.76 -8.26 -14.04
C ASN A 274 -31.84 -7.05 -13.77
N GLN A 275 -31.46 -6.82 -12.50
CA GLN A 275 -30.44 -5.85 -12.15
C GLN A 275 -29.11 -6.44 -12.60
N SER A 276 -28.78 -6.21 -13.87
CA SER A 276 -27.39 -6.19 -14.32
C SER A 276 -26.66 -5.23 -13.39
N ALA A 277 -25.89 -5.78 -12.45
CA ALA A 277 -24.96 -5.02 -11.63
C ALA A 277 -24.09 -4.24 -12.62
N ALA A 278 -24.31 -2.93 -12.69
CA ALA A 278 -23.49 -2.05 -13.50
C ALA A 278 -22.04 -2.25 -13.06
N TYR A 279 -21.17 -2.57 -14.01
CA TYR A 279 -19.73 -2.58 -13.80
C TYR A 279 -19.33 -1.20 -13.27
N ASP A 280 -19.05 -1.12 -11.97
CA ASP A 280 -18.52 0.09 -11.35
C ASP A 280 -16.99 -0.02 -11.35
N PRO A 281 -16.29 0.63 -12.29
CA PRO A 281 -14.83 0.63 -12.32
C PRO A 281 -14.22 1.20 -11.03
N ASN A 282 -14.98 1.95 -10.22
CA ASN A 282 -14.53 2.47 -8.93
C ASN A 282 -14.57 1.42 -7.82
N ALA A 283 -15.35 0.35 -7.94
CA ALA A 283 -15.42 -0.69 -6.91
C ALA A 283 -14.06 -1.40 -6.74
N ASN A 284 -13.38 -1.68 -7.86
CA ASN A 284 -12.05 -2.30 -7.86
C ASN A 284 -10.97 -1.33 -7.36
N LEU A 285 -11.06 -0.04 -7.73
CA LEU A 285 -10.15 1.00 -7.23
C LEU A 285 -10.22 1.11 -5.71
N MET A 286 -11.44 1.21 -5.16
CA MET A 286 -11.65 1.36 -3.72
C MET A 286 -11.19 0.11 -2.95
N GLU A 287 -11.43 -1.09 -3.48
CA GLU A 287 -10.91 -2.31 -2.86
C GLU A 287 -9.38 -2.34 -2.83
N SER A 288 -8.73 -1.95 -3.93
CA SER A 288 -7.26 -1.88 -4.03
C SER A 288 -6.65 -0.87 -3.05
N LEU A 289 -7.29 0.29 -2.86
CA LEU A 289 -6.86 1.33 -1.91
C LEU A 289 -6.75 0.83 -0.47
N TYR A 290 -7.62 -0.08 -0.06
CA TYR A 290 -7.66 -0.59 1.32
C TYR A 290 -6.74 -1.79 1.56
N LYS A 291 -6.13 -2.34 0.51
CA LYS A 291 -5.27 -3.52 0.60
C LYS A 291 -3.80 -3.10 0.64
N SER A 292 -3.15 -3.37 1.77
CA SER A 292 -1.69 -3.31 1.86
C SER A 292 -1.05 -4.38 0.96
N THR A 293 0.10 -4.06 0.40
CA THR A 293 0.88 -4.98 -0.45
C THR A 293 2.31 -5.06 0.04
N LYS A 294 2.91 -6.25 -0.12
CA LYS A 294 4.32 -6.51 0.16
C LYS A 294 4.92 -7.28 -1.02
N THR A 295 5.96 -6.74 -1.61
CA THR A 295 6.69 -7.36 -2.72
C THR A 295 8.12 -7.60 -2.30
N TRP A 296 8.46 -8.86 -2.03
CA TRP A 296 9.84 -9.24 -1.73
C TRP A 296 10.62 -9.62 -2.98
N VAL A 297 11.81 -9.05 -3.11
CA VAL A 297 12.82 -9.41 -4.10
C VAL A 297 14.13 -9.75 -3.40
N VAL A 298 14.83 -10.77 -3.87
CA VAL A 298 16.19 -11.12 -3.43
C VAL A 298 17.13 -10.98 -4.62
N THR A 299 18.16 -10.16 -4.47
CA THR A 299 19.20 -9.94 -5.48
C THR A 299 20.59 -10.25 -4.91
N GLY A 300 21.56 -10.46 -5.79
CA GLY A 300 22.97 -10.56 -5.42
C GLY A 300 23.67 -9.22 -5.55
N VAL A 301 24.69 -8.96 -4.73
CA VAL A 301 25.61 -7.84 -4.97
C VAL A 301 26.40 -8.11 -6.26
N ALA A 302 26.30 -7.18 -7.21
CA ALA A 302 27.11 -7.21 -8.42
C ALA A 302 28.47 -6.57 -8.15
N VAL A 303 29.53 -7.11 -8.78
CA VAL A 303 30.89 -6.60 -8.67
C VAL A 303 31.54 -6.66 -10.05
N LYS A 304 32.19 -5.57 -10.45
CA LYS A 304 32.95 -5.45 -11.70
C LYS A 304 34.40 -5.89 -11.55
#